data_AF-A0A2K3KZG9-F1
#
_entry.id   AF-A0A2K3KZG9-F1
#
_cell.length_a   1.000
_cell.length_b   1.000
_cell.length_c   1.000
_cell.angle_alpha   90.00
_cell.angle_beta   90.00
_cell.angle_gamma   90.00
#
_symmetry.space_group_name_H-M   'P 1'
#
loop_
_entity.id
_entity.type
_entity.pdbx_description
1 polymer ?
#
loop_
_entity_poly.entity_id
_entity_poly.type
_entity_poly.pdbx_seq_one_letter_code
_entity_poly.pdbx_strand_id
1 'polypeptide(L)'
;MQYLREELSRIDETWTAARFDSLPHVVHILTSKDREGAAQYLKEQSDVVEEVVDEVVQCYHSGFNRAIQNYSQILRLFSESTESISVLKVDLAEAKKHLSARNKQLHQLWYRSVTLRHIISLLDQIEDIAKVRCFSLDIA
;
A
#
# COMPACT_ATOMS: atom_id res chain seq x y z
N MET A 1 -7.60 5.92 -29.47
CA MET A 1 -6.39 5.21 -29.96
C MET A 1 -6.60 4.36 -31.21
N GLN A 2 -7.52 3.40 -31.26
CA GLN A 2 -7.76 2.60 -32.47
C GLN A 2 -8.36 3.45 -33.62
N TYR A 3 -9.30 4.33 -33.26
CA TYR A 3 -9.89 5.34 -34.15
C TYR A 3 -8.87 6.36 -34.70
N LEU A 4 -8.02 6.93 -33.84
CA LEU A 4 -6.91 7.83 -34.26
C LEU A 4 -5.95 7.15 -35.26
N ARG A 5 -5.66 5.86 -35.08
CA ARG A 5 -4.87 5.09 -36.04
C ARG A 5 -5.57 4.93 -37.39
N GLU A 6 -6.89 4.80 -37.37
CA GLU A 6 -7.73 4.69 -38.56
C GLU A 6 -7.81 6.02 -39.31
N GLU A 7 -7.89 7.15 -38.60
CA GLU A 7 -7.81 8.50 -39.20
C GLU A 7 -6.43 8.78 -39.80
N LEU A 8 -5.35 8.49 -39.07
CA LEU A 8 -3.98 8.62 -39.59
C LEU A 8 -3.72 7.73 -40.81
N SER A 9 -4.41 6.58 -40.93
CA SER A 9 -4.27 5.68 -42.08
C SER A 9 -4.86 6.24 -43.38
N ARG A 10 -5.65 7.32 -43.29
CA ARG A 10 -6.18 8.03 -44.47
C ARG A 10 -5.18 9.00 -45.09
N ILE A 11 -4.12 9.35 -44.35
CA ILE A 11 -3.04 10.20 -44.84
C ILE A 11 -2.12 9.35 -45.71
N ASP A 12 -1.75 9.89 -46.87
CA ASP A 12 -0.87 9.20 -47.82
C ASP A 12 0.51 8.91 -47.19
N GLU A 13 1.02 7.68 -47.36
CA GLU A 13 2.32 7.26 -46.82
C GLU A 13 3.48 8.12 -47.33
N THR A 14 3.33 8.80 -48.48
CA THR A 14 4.31 9.75 -49.01
C THR A 14 4.64 10.90 -48.05
N TRP A 15 3.71 11.27 -47.16
CA TRP A 15 3.94 12.28 -46.10
C TRP A 15 4.76 11.75 -44.91
N THR A 16 4.89 10.43 -44.77
CA THR A 16 5.63 9.79 -43.66
C THR A 16 7.09 9.47 -44.00
N ALA A 17 7.54 9.81 -45.21
CA ALA A 17 8.89 9.56 -45.65
C ALA A 17 9.93 10.30 -44.79
N ALA A 18 10.96 9.60 -44.31
CA ALA A 18 12.03 10.17 -43.48
C ALA A 18 12.82 11.31 -44.15
N ARG A 19 12.77 11.40 -45.48
CA ARG A 19 13.28 12.52 -46.28
C ARG A 19 12.16 13.06 -47.13
N PHE A 20 11.35 13.91 -46.53
CA PHE A 20 10.24 14.57 -47.20
C PHE A 20 10.74 15.51 -48.32
N ASP A 21 10.20 15.34 -49.52
CA ASP A 21 10.41 16.26 -50.65
C ASP A 21 9.11 16.98 -50.97
N SER A 22 9.07 18.27 -50.72
CA SER A 22 7.87 19.10 -50.90
C SER A 22 7.60 19.47 -52.36
N LEU A 23 8.62 19.44 -53.22
CA LEU A 23 8.52 19.93 -54.59
C LEU A 23 7.48 19.16 -55.43
N PRO A 24 7.45 17.81 -55.44
CA PRO A 24 6.43 17.06 -56.17
C PRO A 24 4.99 17.40 -55.73
N HIS A 25 4.79 17.63 -54.45
CA HIS A 25 3.48 17.93 -53.86
C HIS A 25 3.00 19.33 -54.26
N VAL A 26 3.88 20.32 -54.19
CA VAL A 26 3.57 21.70 -54.62
C VAL A 26 3.33 21.76 -56.13
N VAL A 27 4.14 21.06 -56.92
CA VAL A 27 3.97 20.95 -58.38
C VAL A 27 2.64 20.27 -58.71
N HIS A 28 2.25 19.21 -58.00
CA HIS A 28 0.96 18.55 -58.18
C HIS A 28 -0.20 19.53 -57.96
N ILE A 29 -0.15 20.32 -56.87
CA ILE A 29 -1.18 21.33 -56.57
C ILE A 29 -1.22 22.40 -57.68
N LEU A 30 -0.08 22.95 -58.07
CA LEU A 30 0.02 24.01 -59.09
C LEU A 30 -0.34 23.54 -60.52
N THR A 31 -0.18 22.25 -60.81
CA THR A 31 -0.46 21.67 -62.13
C THR A 31 -1.89 21.09 -62.21
N SER A 32 -2.56 20.91 -61.07
CA SER A 32 -3.93 20.43 -61.00
C SER A 32 -4.93 21.38 -61.66
N LYS A 33 -6.04 20.81 -62.18
CA LYS A 33 -7.16 21.61 -62.73
C LYS A 33 -7.94 22.35 -61.65
N ASP A 34 -7.93 21.82 -60.42
CA ASP A 34 -8.63 22.37 -59.25
C ASP A 34 -7.63 22.59 -58.11
N ARG A 35 -6.92 23.73 -58.19
CA ARG A 35 -5.84 24.08 -57.27
C ARG A 35 -6.35 24.37 -55.86
N GLU A 36 -7.52 24.99 -55.78
CA GLU A 36 -8.18 25.33 -54.52
C GLU A 36 -8.69 24.09 -53.82
N GLY A 37 -9.32 23.14 -54.54
CA GLY A 37 -9.72 21.85 -53.97
C GLY A 37 -8.54 21.03 -53.48
N ALA A 38 -7.43 20.98 -54.24
CA ALA A 38 -6.22 20.26 -53.83
C ALA A 38 -5.54 20.87 -52.60
N ALA A 39 -5.50 22.20 -52.51
CA ALA A 39 -4.98 22.91 -51.34
C ALA A 39 -5.89 22.76 -50.11
N GLN A 40 -7.21 22.79 -50.31
CA GLN A 40 -8.20 22.60 -49.26
C GLN A 40 -8.15 21.18 -48.70
N TYR A 41 -8.03 20.16 -49.56
CA TYR A 41 -7.83 18.78 -49.14
C TYR A 41 -6.56 18.59 -48.30
N LEU A 42 -5.45 19.20 -48.71
CA LEU A 42 -4.20 19.17 -47.93
C LEU A 42 -4.38 19.82 -46.55
N LYS A 43 -5.14 20.92 -46.49
CA LYS A 43 -5.45 21.59 -45.24
C LYS A 43 -6.31 20.72 -44.33
N GLU A 44 -7.34 20.07 -44.86
CA GLU A 44 -8.17 19.12 -44.10
C GLU A 44 -7.34 17.96 -43.54
N GLN A 45 -6.39 17.42 -44.31
CA GLN A 45 -5.47 16.39 -43.80
C GLN A 45 -4.57 16.92 -42.68
N SER A 46 -4.09 18.17 -42.79
CA SER A 46 -3.30 18.82 -41.74
C SER A 46 -4.11 19.03 -40.45
N ASP A 47 -5.36 19.47 -40.58
CA ASP A 47 -6.25 19.73 -39.45
C ASP A 47 -6.55 18.41 -38.70
N VAL A 48 -6.74 17.30 -39.42
CA VAL A 48 -6.88 15.95 -38.82
C VAL A 48 -5.63 15.55 -38.02
N VAL A 49 -4.43 15.82 -38.54
CA VAL A 49 -3.18 15.54 -37.81
C VAL A 49 -3.08 16.37 -36.54
N GLU A 50 -3.45 17.66 -36.61
CA GLU A 50 -3.43 18.55 -35.45
C GLU A 50 -4.37 18.06 -34.34
N GLU A 51 -5.61 17.69 -34.69
CA GLU A 51 -6.59 17.12 -33.74
C GLU A 51 -6.07 15.83 -33.10
N VAL A 52 -5.49 14.93 -33.90
CA VAL A 52 -4.90 13.67 -33.42
C VAL A 52 -3.75 13.94 -32.45
N VAL A 53 -2.88 14.90 -32.75
CA VAL A 53 -1.75 15.28 -31.90
C VAL A 53 -2.24 15.83 -30.57
N ASP A 54 -3.24 16.71 -30.58
CA ASP A 54 -3.84 17.27 -29.38
C ASP A 54 -4.47 16.18 -28.49
N GLU A 55 -5.21 15.24 -29.07
CA GLU A 55 -5.79 14.13 -28.31
C GLU A 55 -4.70 13.26 -27.68
N VAL A 56 -3.63 12.94 -28.41
CA VAL A 56 -2.50 12.17 -27.89
C VAL A 56 -1.85 12.90 -26.73
N VAL A 57 -1.55 14.19 -26.87
CA VAL A 57 -0.95 15.02 -25.82
C VAL A 57 -1.84 15.07 -24.58
N GLN A 58 -3.15 15.26 -24.75
CA GLN A 58 -4.11 15.28 -23.64
C GLN A 58 -4.23 13.92 -22.94
N CYS A 59 -4.20 12.82 -23.70
CA CYS A 59 -4.19 11.47 -23.15
C CYS A 59 -2.92 11.21 -22.32
N TYR A 60 -1.76 11.64 -22.82
CA TYR A 60 -0.50 11.55 -22.07
C TYR A 60 -0.53 12.38 -20.78
N HIS A 61 -0.96 13.64 -20.85
CA HIS A 61 -1.04 14.49 -19.65
C HIS A 61 -2.03 13.95 -18.61
N SER A 62 -3.21 13.49 -19.05
CA SER A 62 -4.20 12.92 -18.14
C SER A 62 -3.73 11.60 -17.51
N GLY A 63 -3.10 10.72 -18.29
CA GLY A 63 -2.50 9.48 -17.79
C GLY A 63 -1.38 9.74 -16.79
N PHE A 64 -0.48 10.67 -17.09
CA PHE A 64 0.61 11.07 -16.21
C PHE A 64 0.10 11.67 -14.90
N ASN A 65 -0.86 12.61 -14.96
CA ASN A 65 -1.46 13.22 -13.78
C ASN A 65 -2.16 12.16 -12.90
N ARG A 66 -2.88 11.22 -13.52
CA ARG A 66 -3.52 10.12 -12.78
C ARG A 66 -2.49 9.21 -12.10
N ALA A 67 -1.39 8.91 -12.78
CA ALA A 67 -0.30 8.13 -12.19
C ALA A 67 0.34 8.85 -10.99
N ILE A 68 0.58 10.17 -11.10
CA ILE A 68 1.07 11.00 -9.99
C ILE A 68 0.10 10.97 -8.80
N GLN A 69 -1.20 11.15 -9.05
CA GLN A 69 -2.22 11.14 -8.00
C GLN A 69 -2.28 9.79 -7.28
N ASN A 70 -2.29 8.69 -8.04
CA ASN A 70 -2.27 7.34 -7.47
C ASN A 70 -1.03 7.11 -6.61
N TYR A 71 0.15 7.50 -7.10
CA TYR A 71 1.39 7.34 -6.34
C TYR A 71 1.37 8.16 -5.04
N SER A 72 0.85 9.40 -5.12
CA SER A 72 0.69 10.27 -3.95
C SER A 72 -0.26 9.68 -2.91
N GLN A 73 -1.36 9.06 -3.37
CA GLN A 73 -2.29 8.36 -2.50
C GLN A 73 -1.66 7.14 -1.83
N ILE A 74 -0.89 6.35 -2.59
CA ILE A 74 -0.14 5.20 -2.05
C ILE A 74 0.82 5.68 -0.96
N LEU A 75 1.60 6.73 -1.21
CA LEU A 75 2.52 7.29 -0.21
C LEU A 75 1.79 7.74 1.06
N ARG A 76 0.62 8.37 0.91
CA ARG A 76 -0.20 8.78 2.05
C ARG A 76 -0.64 7.58 2.89
N LEU A 77 -1.16 6.53 2.25
CA LEU A 77 -1.58 5.29 2.91
C LEU A 77 -0.40 4.61 3.63
N PHE A 78 0.79 4.61 3.04
CA PHE A 78 1.99 4.08 3.70
C PHE A 78 2.36 4.90 4.94
N SER A 79 2.25 6.22 4.89
CA SER A 79 2.51 7.09 6.04
C SER A 79 1.49 6.84 7.15
N GLU A 80 0.20 6.83 6.84
CA GLU A 80 -0.89 6.54 7.78
C GLU A 80 -0.74 5.16 8.43
N SER A 81 -0.36 4.14 7.63
CA SER A 81 -0.11 2.79 8.12
C SER A 81 1.10 2.73 9.06
N THR A 82 2.18 3.44 8.72
CA THR A 82 3.39 3.49 9.56
C THR A 82 3.09 4.13 10.91
N GLU A 83 2.33 5.22 10.92
CA GLU A 83 1.87 5.87 12.15
C GLU A 83 0.97 4.92 12.98
N SER A 84 0.00 4.28 12.35
CA SER A 84 -0.91 3.32 13.00
C SER A 84 -0.15 2.15 13.64
N ILE A 85 0.85 1.61 12.93
CA ILE A 85 1.74 0.55 13.46
C ILE A 85 2.55 1.07 14.66
N SER A 86 3.00 2.32 14.64
CA SER A 86 3.75 2.90 15.75
C SER A 86 2.90 2.98 17.02
N VAL A 87 1.64 3.40 16.90
CA VAL A 87 0.68 3.44 18.01
C VAL A 87 0.40 2.04 18.54
N LEU A 88 0.06 1.09 17.66
CA LEU A 88 -0.19 -0.30 18.05
C LEU A 88 1.00 -0.96 18.78
N LYS A 89 2.24 -0.63 18.39
CA LYS A 89 3.44 -1.11 19.10
C LYS A 89 3.52 -0.59 20.52
N VAL A 90 3.16 0.68 20.75
CA VAL A 90 3.12 1.28 22.09
C VAL A 90 2.03 0.60 22.93
N ASP A 91 0.82 0.47 22.39
CA ASP A 91 -0.30 -0.16 23.08
C ASP A 91 0.02 -1.61 23.47
N LEU A 92 0.64 -2.37 22.56
CA LEU A 92 1.07 -3.74 22.83
C LEU A 92 2.14 -3.80 23.92
N ALA A 93 3.09 -2.87 23.93
CA ALA A 93 4.12 -2.79 24.96
C ALA A 93 3.51 -2.50 26.34
N GLU A 94 2.52 -1.62 26.40
CA GLU A 94 1.79 -1.30 27.62
C GLU A 94 0.95 -2.49 28.12
N ALA A 95 0.19 -3.14 27.23
CA ALA A 95 -0.55 -4.36 27.57
C ALA A 95 0.37 -5.47 28.10
N LYS A 96 1.53 -5.68 27.45
CA LYS A 96 2.56 -6.63 27.92
C LYS A 96 3.09 -6.27 29.31
N LYS A 97 3.32 -4.99 29.59
CA LYS A 97 3.76 -4.50 30.91
C LYS A 97 2.73 -4.82 31.98
N HIS A 98 1.45 -4.54 31.73
CA HIS A 98 0.38 -4.86 32.67
C HIS A 98 0.26 -6.36 32.92
N LEU A 99 0.29 -7.17 31.86
CA LEU A 99 0.22 -8.63 31.98
C LEU A 99 1.40 -9.19 32.79
N SER A 100 2.62 -8.70 32.53
CA SER A 100 3.82 -9.11 33.28
C SER A 100 3.72 -8.76 34.76
N ALA A 101 3.22 -7.58 35.10
CA ALA A 101 3.00 -7.18 36.50
C ALA A 101 1.98 -8.11 37.19
N ARG A 102 0.86 -8.42 36.52
CA ARG A 102 -0.15 -9.37 37.04
C ARG A 102 0.41 -10.78 37.20
N ASN A 103 1.22 -11.25 36.26
CA ASN A 103 1.86 -12.57 36.35
C ASN A 103 2.82 -12.64 37.56
N LYS A 104 3.61 -11.59 37.81
CA LYS A 104 4.48 -11.52 39.00
C LYS A 104 3.67 -11.58 40.30
N GLN A 105 2.55 -10.84 40.37
CA GLN A 105 1.65 -10.89 41.54
C GLN A 105 1.09 -12.30 41.75
N LEU A 106 0.65 -12.96 40.68
CA LEU A 106 0.12 -14.33 40.73
C LEU A 106 1.17 -15.32 41.26
N HIS A 107 2.41 -15.25 40.75
CA HIS A 107 3.51 -16.07 41.23
C HIS A 107 3.82 -15.84 42.72
N GLN A 108 3.77 -14.60 43.20
CA GLN A 108 3.95 -14.30 44.62
C GLN A 108 2.83 -14.91 45.48
N LEU A 109 1.58 -14.79 45.04
CA LEU A 109 0.43 -15.39 45.74
C LEU A 109 0.52 -16.91 45.75
N TRP A 110 0.91 -17.52 44.64
CA TRP A 110 1.12 -18.96 44.55
C TRP A 110 2.21 -19.42 45.52
N TYR A 111 3.36 -18.75 45.56
CA TYR A 111 4.45 -19.08 46.49
C TYR A 111 3.99 -18.96 47.94
N ARG A 112 3.31 -17.86 48.30
CA ARG A 112 2.71 -17.68 49.63
C ARG A 112 1.76 -18.83 49.98
N SER A 113 0.91 -19.24 49.03
CA SER A 113 -0.03 -20.35 49.21
C SER A 113 0.69 -21.68 49.46
N VAL A 114 1.77 -21.97 48.72
CA VAL A 114 2.60 -23.16 48.93
C VAL A 114 3.26 -23.13 50.30
N THR A 115 3.88 -22.02 50.68
CA THR A 115 4.55 -21.86 51.98
C THR A 115 3.57 -22.03 53.15
N LEU A 116 2.38 -21.44 53.07
CA LEU A 116 1.37 -21.59 54.10
C LEU A 116 0.92 -23.05 54.25
N ARG A 117 0.73 -23.79 53.15
CA ARG A 117 0.45 -25.23 53.22
C ARG A 117 1.57 -26.01 53.90
N HIS A 118 2.83 -25.67 53.62
CA HIS A 118 3.96 -26.33 54.26
C HIS A 118 4.00 -26.03 55.77
N ILE A 119 3.77 -24.79 56.18
CA ILE A 119 3.70 -24.40 57.59
C ILE A 119 2.59 -25.18 58.31
N ILE A 120 1.39 -25.28 57.72
CA ILE A 120 0.29 -26.06 58.30
C ILE A 120 0.74 -27.52 58.50
N SER A 121 1.34 -28.13 57.48
CA SER A 121 1.84 -29.51 57.59
C SER A 121 2.91 -29.68 58.68
N LEU A 122 3.79 -28.70 58.88
CA LEU A 122 4.76 -28.74 59.98
C LEU A 122 4.09 -28.58 61.35
N LEU A 123 3.06 -27.74 61.45
CA LEU A 123 2.29 -27.58 62.67
C LEU A 123 1.55 -28.88 63.03
N ASP A 124 0.93 -29.55 62.05
CA ASP A 124 0.30 -30.85 62.24
C ASP A 124 1.31 -31.90 62.73
N GLN A 125 2.52 -31.93 62.14
CA GLN A 125 3.59 -32.83 62.60
C GLN A 125 4.04 -32.55 64.04
N ILE A 126 4.14 -31.27 64.42
CA ILE A 126 4.49 -30.88 65.80
C ILE A 126 3.39 -31.32 66.77
N GLU A 127 2.11 -31.14 66.40
CA GLU A 127 0.97 -31.57 67.21
C GLU A 127 0.97 -33.09 67.42
N ASP A 128 1.20 -33.87 66.36
CA ASP A 128 1.27 -35.33 66.44
C ASP A 128 2.40 -35.80 67.38
N ILE A 129 3.59 -35.20 67.28
CA ILE A 129 4.71 -35.49 68.19
C ILE A 129 4.36 -35.10 69.64
N ALA A 130 3.70 -33.95 69.85
CA ALA A 130 3.31 -33.50 71.17
C ALA A 130 2.27 -34.44 71.80
N LYS A 131 1.28 -34.91 71.03
CA LYS A 131 0.29 -35.91 71.48
C LYS A 131 0.97 -37.20 71.95
N VAL A 132 1.89 -37.75 71.17
CA VAL A 132 2.65 -38.96 71.54
C VAL A 132 3.41 -38.76 72.85
N ARG A 133 4.02 -37.58 73.05
CA ARG A 133 4.78 -37.27 74.26
C ARG A 133 3.89 -37.09 75.49
N CYS A 134 2.71 -36.51 75.32
CA CYS A 134 1.70 -36.38 76.37
C CYS A 134 1.21 -37.76 76.83
N PHE A 135 0.84 -38.64 75.88
CA PHE A 135 0.46 -40.02 76.17
C PHE A 135 1.57 -40.82 76.88
N SER A 136 2.84 -40.56 76.58
CA SER A 136 3.96 -41.23 77.25
C SER A 136 4.22 -40.75 78.69
N LEU A 137 3.78 -39.54 79.05
CA LEU A 137 3.87 -39.00 80.42
C LEU A 137 2.67 -39.42 81.29
N ASP A 138 1.51 -39.72 80.69
CA ASP A 138 0.33 -40.21 81.42
C ASP A 138 0.40 -41.71 81.77
N ILE A 139 1.41 -42.45 81.26
CA ILE A 139 1.61 -43.89 81.50
C ILE A 139 2.78 -44.16 82.47
N ALA A 140 3.51 -43.13 82.91
CA ALA A 140 4.61 -43.23 83.88
C ALA A 140 4.19 -42.73 85.27
#